data_AF-A0A1I6MZ84-F1
#
_entry.id   AF-A0A1I6MZ84-F1
#
_cell.length_a   1.000
_cell.length_b   1.000
_cell.length_c   1.000
_cell.angle_alpha   90.00
_cell.angle_beta   90.00
_cell.angle_gamma   90.00
#
_symmetry.space_group_name_H-M   'P 1'
#
loop_
_entity.id
_entity.type
_entity.pdbx_description
1 polymer ?
#
loop_
_entity_poly.entity_id
_entity_poly.type
_entity_poly.pdbx_seq_one_letter_code
_entity_poly.pdbx_strand_id
1 'polypeptide(L)'
;MPAPQPRLNLLVLSPHRDDAAFSLALSLAAWRRAGHAVTLINAFTRSIEAPFSDADSLHENDRLSYVSAMRKREDEAFVRLIPGMTLVDANIKDAPLRRHCEPEVVYEMPLDPADGALVKIRKVLTRYLSLPNPVFVLPLALGNHIDHRVAREAAVSLVADLPCAFYEDLPDAFRDAAIADQPHLTPILTANPNPLAWKRKAVLLYSSQIETDTADRILDHARAHHDTERLWANDAFTRLFVS
;
A
#
# COMPACT_ATOMS: atom_id res chain seq x y z
N MET A 1 -14.19 -19.73 -28.18
CA MET A 1 -13.84 -18.53 -27.38
C MET A 1 -13.44 -19.01 -26.00
N PRO A 2 -12.31 -18.55 -25.43
CA PRO A 2 -11.98 -18.88 -24.04
C PRO A 2 -13.10 -18.39 -23.12
N ALA A 3 -13.39 -19.14 -22.07
CA ALA A 3 -14.37 -18.71 -21.06
C ALA A 3 -13.92 -17.38 -20.45
N PRO A 4 -14.84 -16.44 -20.15
CA PRO A 4 -14.46 -15.19 -19.49
C PRO A 4 -13.82 -15.53 -18.14
N GLN A 5 -12.64 -14.96 -17.87
CA GLN A 5 -11.98 -15.12 -16.59
C GLN A 5 -12.89 -14.62 -15.45
N PRO A 6 -12.95 -15.34 -14.32
CA PRO A 6 -13.79 -14.92 -13.21
C PRO A 6 -13.31 -13.56 -12.66
N ARG A 7 -14.27 -12.72 -12.26
CA ARG A 7 -13.96 -11.48 -11.57
C ARG A 7 -13.28 -11.79 -10.23
N LEU A 8 -12.11 -11.21 -10.01
CA LEU A 8 -11.38 -11.26 -8.76
C LEU A 8 -11.81 -10.13 -7.82
N ASN A 9 -11.73 -10.37 -6.51
CA ASN A 9 -11.81 -9.33 -5.48
C ASN A 9 -10.40 -9.11 -4.95
N LEU A 10 -9.79 -7.96 -5.26
CA LEU A 10 -8.44 -7.61 -4.84
C LEU A 10 -8.52 -6.72 -3.60
N LEU A 11 -7.86 -7.15 -2.54
CA LEU A 11 -7.82 -6.51 -1.23
C LEU A 11 -6.40 -6.01 -1.03
N VAL A 12 -6.19 -4.71 -1.26
CA VAL A 12 -4.87 -4.08 -1.13
C VAL A 12 -4.75 -3.50 0.28
N LEU A 13 -3.85 -4.05 1.09
CA LEU A 13 -3.54 -3.51 2.40
C LEU A 13 -2.42 -2.48 2.24
N SER A 14 -2.74 -1.21 2.48
CA SER A 14 -1.78 -0.11 2.57
C SER A 14 -1.52 0.20 4.05
N PRO A 15 -0.27 0.18 4.54
CA PRO A 15 0.05 0.61 5.90
C PRO A 15 -0.48 2.03 6.16
N HIS A 16 -0.04 3.02 5.38
CA HIS A 16 -0.45 4.41 5.47
C HIS A 16 -1.21 4.86 4.21
N ARG A 17 -1.66 6.12 4.23
CA ARG A 17 -2.39 6.76 3.14
C ARG A 17 -1.43 7.36 2.13
N ASP A 18 -0.95 6.55 1.20
CA ASP A 18 0.04 6.90 0.16
C ASP A 18 0.73 5.64 -0.37
N ASP A 19 1.09 4.69 0.50
CA ASP A 19 1.96 3.56 0.15
C ASP A 19 1.48 2.79 -1.08
N ALA A 20 0.18 2.46 -1.14
CA ALA A 20 -0.40 1.78 -2.29
C ALA A 20 -0.40 2.65 -3.55
N ALA A 21 -0.53 3.97 -3.44
CA ALA A 21 -0.42 4.85 -4.60
C ALA A 21 1.02 4.93 -5.12
N PHE A 22 2.01 5.00 -4.21
CA PHE A 22 3.42 5.05 -4.56
C PHE A 22 3.90 3.73 -5.18
N SER A 23 3.45 2.63 -4.60
CA SER A 23 3.91 1.28 -4.94
C SER A 23 3.09 0.61 -6.03
N LEU A 24 1.78 0.88 -6.11
CA LEU A 24 0.81 0.07 -6.87
C LEU A 24 -0.13 0.87 -7.82
N ALA A 25 0.08 2.16 -8.06
CA ALA A 25 -0.82 2.95 -8.90
C ALA A 25 -1.06 2.37 -10.32
N LEU A 26 -0.04 1.77 -10.94
CA LEU A 26 -0.18 1.14 -12.26
C LEU A 26 -0.99 -0.15 -12.17
N SER A 27 -0.69 -0.98 -11.18
CA SER A 27 -1.33 -2.27 -10.91
C SER A 27 -2.82 -2.09 -10.60
N LEU A 28 -3.15 -1.15 -9.70
CA LEU A 28 -4.52 -0.81 -9.32
C LEU A 28 -5.36 -0.40 -10.55
N ALA A 29 -4.78 0.46 -11.41
CA ALA A 29 -5.44 0.90 -12.62
C ALA A 29 -5.62 -0.25 -13.64
N ALA A 30 -4.61 -1.12 -13.79
CA ALA A 30 -4.68 -2.28 -14.68
C ALA A 30 -5.75 -3.28 -14.22
N TRP A 31 -5.80 -3.63 -12.94
CA TRP A 31 -6.80 -4.55 -12.39
C TRP A 31 -8.22 -4.02 -12.51
N ARG A 32 -8.43 -2.72 -12.30
CA ARG A 32 -9.73 -2.08 -12.51
C ARG A 32 -10.15 -2.10 -13.98
N ARG A 33 -9.22 -1.84 -14.90
CA ARG A 33 -9.48 -1.93 -16.36
C ARG A 33 -9.81 -3.35 -16.81
N ALA A 34 -9.19 -4.36 -16.19
CA ALA A 34 -9.50 -5.77 -16.40
C ALA A 34 -10.85 -6.21 -15.78
N GLY A 35 -11.58 -5.30 -15.12
CA GLY A 35 -12.92 -5.57 -14.58
C GLY A 35 -12.94 -6.16 -13.17
N HIS A 36 -11.78 -6.32 -12.51
CA HIS A 36 -11.72 -6.83 -11.14
C HIS A 36 -12.25 -5.83 -10.12
N ALA A 37 -12.82 -6.31 -9.00
CA ALA A 37 -13.11 -5.44 -7.88
C ALA A 37 -11.82 -5.13 -7.12
N VAL A 38 -11.62 -3.88 -6.71
CA VAL A 38 -10.43 -3.48 -5.95
C VAL A 38 -10.88 -2.70 -4.72
N THR A 39 -10.46 -3.17 -3.55
CA THR A 39 -10.65 -2.50 -2.25
C THR A 39 -9.28 -2.09 -1.72
N LEU A 40 -9.07 -0.79 -1.57
CA LEU A 40 -7.90 -0.22 -0.90
C LEU A 40 -8.21 -0.07 0.59
N ILE A 41 -7.46 -0.79 1.42
CA ILE A 41 -7.61 -0.86 2.87
C ILE A 41 -6.41 -0.16 3.50
N ASN A 42 -6.61 1.03 4.04
CA ASN A 42 -5.57 1.76 4.77
C ASN A 42 -5.61 1.40 6.25
N ALA A 43 -4.50 0.92 6.80
CA ALA A 43 -4.43 0.51 8.20
C ALA A 43 -4.32 1.73 9.14
N PHE A 44 -3.22 2.47 9.03
CA PHE A 44 -2.80 3.56 9.90
C PHE A 44 -3.23 4.90 9.30
N THR A 45 -4.47 5.28 9.59
CA THR A 45 -5.18 6.41 8.96
C THR A 45 -5.35 7.62 9.88
N ARG A 46 -4.92 7.48 11.14
CA ARG A 46 -4.85 8.57 12.12
C ARG A 46 -3.39 8.94 12.29
N SER A 47 -3.01 10.11 11.79
CA SER A 47 -1.62 10.56 11.70
C SER A 47 -1.49 12.04 12.01
N ILE A 48 -0.31 12.44 12.48
CA ILE A 48 0.14 13.84 12.56
C ILE A 48 1.25 14.14 11.54
N GLU A 49 1.65 13.14 10.75
CA GLU A 49 2.73 13.18 9.78
C GLU A 49 2.25 13.77 8.45
N ALA A 50 2.79 14.94 8.13
CA ALA A 50 2.56 15.66 6.88
C ALA A 50 3.75 16.58 6.58
N PRO A 51 4.94 16.00 6.33
CA PRO A 51 6.22 16.71 6.31
C PRO A 51 6.30 17.82 5.25
N PHE A 52 5.45 17.79 4.23
CA PHE A 52 5.44 18.78 3.14
C PHE A 52 4.17 19.63 3.13
N SER A 53 3.52 19.75 4.28
CA SER A 53 2.36 20.61 4.49
C SER A 53 2.64 21.76 5.43
N ASP A 54 1.67 22.65 5.61
CA ASP A 54 1.69 23.71 6.62
C ASP A 54 1.23 23.26 8.02
N ALA A 55 1.05 21.95 8.24
CA ALA A 55 0.47 21.40 9.47
C ALA A 55 1.31 21.67 10.74
N ASP A 56 2.60 21.93 10.62
CA ASP A 56 3.46 22.32 11.75
C ASP A 56 3.09 23.68 12.35
N SER A 57 2.36 24.52 11.62
CA SER A 57 1.86 25.81 12.14
C SER A 57 0.59 25.67 12.99
N LEU A 58 -0.01 24.49 13.04
CA LEU A 58 -1.26 24.24 13.77
C LEU A 58 -0.99 23.98 15.25
N HIS A 59 -2.01 24.27 16.07
CA HIS A 59 -2.01 23.85 17.46
C HIS A 59 -2.01 22.31 17.57
N GLU A 60 -1.26 21.76 18.51
CA GLU A 60 -1.06 20.31 18.69
C GLU A 60 -2.39 19.53 18.75
N ASN A 61 -3.35 20.06 19.52
CA ASN A 61 -4.70 19.48 19.66
C ASN A 61 -5.48 19.33 18.34
N ASP A 62 -5.21 20.18 17.35
CA ASP A 62 -5.92 20.18 16.07
C ASP A 62 -5.20 19.36 15.01
N ARG A 63 -3.86 19.27 15.11
CA ARG A 63 -2.96 18.65 14.13
C ARG A 63 -3.41 17.24 13.72
N LEU A 64 -3.74 16.38 14.68
CA LEU A 64 -4.19 15.02 14.39
C LEU A 64 -5.43 14.99 13.49
N SER A 65 -6.44 15.79 13.83
CA SER A 65 -7.69 15.82 13.07
C SER A 65 -7.48 16.44 11.68
N TYR A 66 -6.68 17.50 11.60
CA TYR A 66 -6.38 18.21 10.36
C TYR A 66 -5.59 17.33 9.39
N VAL A 67 -4.46 16.79 9.83
CA VAL A 67 -3.59 15.92 9.02
C VAL A 67 -4.33 14.67 8.58
N SER A 68 -5.04 13.99 9.49
CA SER A 68 -5.81 12.79 9.13
C SER A 68 -6.89 13.09 8.07
N ALA A 69 -7.54 14.25 8.15
CA ALA A 69 -8.54 14.68 7.17
C ALA A 69 -7.91 15.10 5.84
N MET A 70 -6.78 15.80 5.87
CA MET A 70 -6.02 16.19 4.69
C MET A 70 -5.58 14.96 3.90
N ARG A 71 -4.88 14.02 4.53
CA ARG A 71 -4.43 12.79 3.88
C ARG A 71 -5.59 11.94 3.37
N LYS A 72 -6.76 11.97 4.03
CA LYS A 72 -7.98 11.33 3.51
C LYS A 72 -8.45 11.97 2.20
N ARG A 73 -8.39 13.29 2.05
CA ARG A 73 -8.76 13.97 0.80
C ARG A 73 -7.80 13.62 -0.34
N GLU A 74 -6.53 13.41 -0.04
CA GLU A 74 -5.51 12.95 -1.00
C GLU A 74 -5.85 11.54 -1.52
N ASP A 75 -6.17 10.59 -0.63
CA ASP A 75 -6.69 9.27 -1.01
C ASP A 75 -7.97 9.35 -1.85
N GLU A 76 -8.92 10.19 -1.46
CA GLU A 76 -10.16 10.38 -2.23
C GLU A 76 -9.86 10.94 -3.63
N ALA A 77 -8.84 11.80 -3.77
CA ALA A 77 -8.38 12.27 -5.08
C ALA A 77 -7.74 11.14 -5.90
N PHE A 78 -6.96 10.27 -5.27
CA PHE A 78 -6.33 9.13 -5.92
C PHE A 78 -7.39 8.11 -6.39
N VAL A 79 -8.35 7.77 -5.54
CA VAL A 79 -9.47 6.89 -5.89
C VAL A 79 -10.31 7.47 -7.04
N ARG A 80 -10.46 8.80 -7.14
CA ARG A 80 -11.11 9.44 -8.31
C ARG A 80 -10.34 9.25 -9.62
N LEU A 81 -9.02 9.07 -9.59
CA LEU A 81 -8.25 8.72 -10.79
C LEU A 81 -8.51 7.29 -11.28
N ILE A 82 -8.95 6.39 -10.39
CA ILE A 82 -9.20 4.99 -10.71
C ILE A 82 -10.65 4.61 -10.33
N PRO A 83 -11.64 4.93 -11.18
CA PRO A 83 -13.05 4.78 -10.84
C PRO A 83 -13.47 3.35 -10.45
N GLY A 84 -14.33 3.28 -9.43
CA GLY A 84 -14.91 2.03 -8.93
C GLY A 84 -14.01 1.24 -7.97
N MET A 85 -12.93 1.85 -7.47
CA MET A 85 -12.24 1.36 -6.27
C MET A 85 -13.08 1.66 -5.02
N THR A 86 -13.03 0.76 -4.04
CA THR A 86 -13.58 0.94 -2.70
C THR A 86 -12.46 1.37 -1.75
N LEU A 87 -12.68 2.39 -0.93
CA LEU A 87 -11.74 2.85 0.10
C LEU A 87 -12.23 2.44 1.49
N VAL A 88 -11.36 1.86 2.31
CA VAL A 88 -11.67 1.37 3.66
C VAL A 88 -10.57 1.78 4.63
N ASP A 89 -10.95 2.45 5.72
CA ASP A 89 -10.01 2.87 6.76
C ASP A 89 -10.15 1.97 8.00
N ALA A 90 -9.05 1.39 8.47
CA ALA A 90 -9.02 0.64 9.73
C ALA A 90 -9.02 1.56 10.97
N ASN A 91 -8.84 2.88 10.79
CA ASN A 91 -8.87 3.91 11.82
C ASN A 91 -7.85 3.68 12.96
N ILE A 92 -6.66 3.16 12.63
CA ILE A 92 -5.56 2.92 13.57
C ILE A 92 -4.64 4.15 13.59
N LYS A 93 -4.09 4.48 14.77
CA LYS A 93 -3.00 5.46 14.93
C LYS A 93 -1.70 4.88 14.38
N ASP A 94 -0.96 5.66 13.60
CA ASP A 94 0.40 5.33 13.18
C ASP A 94 1.36 5.19 14.37
N ALA A 95 2.56 4.70 14.09
CA ALA A 95 3.55 4.36 15.10
C ALA A 95 3.86 5.51 16.07
N PRO A 96 4.18 6.76 15.63
CA PRO A 96 4.46 7.86 16.56
C PRO A 96 3.34 8.08 17.58
N LEU A 97 2.09 8.13 17.13
CA LEU A 97 0.94 8.38 17.99
C LEU A 97 0.51 7.20 18.85
N ARG A 98 0.75 5.98 18.37
CA ARG A 98 0.33 4.74 19.04
C ARG A 98 1.36 4.24 20.03
N ARG A 99 2.64 4.48 19.75
CA ARG A 99 3.78 4.05 20.57
C ARG A 99 4.42 5.19 21.36
N HIS A 100 3.96 6.44 21.17
CA HIS A 100 4.48 7.63 21.85
C HIS A 100 5.99 7.78 21.63
N CYS A 101 6.38 7.79 20.35
CA CYS A 101 7.78 7.89 19.94
C CYS A 101 7.96 8.97 18.87
N GLU A 102 9.20 9.40 18.69
CA GLU A 102 9.57 10.27 17.58
C GLU A 102 9.50 9.53 16.23
N PRO A 103 9.17 10.22 15.13
CA PRO A 103 9.06 9.63 13.80
C PRO A 103 10.32 8.90 13.33
N GLU A 104 11.51 9.34 13.71
CA GLU A 104 12.77 8.76 13.23
C GLU A 104 13.00 7.34 13.77
N VAL A 105 12.48 7.03 14.95
CA VAL A 105 12.72 5.77 15.65
C VAL A 105 11.92 4.61 15.03
N VAL A 106 10.89 4.91 14.23
CA VAL A 106 9.97 3.90 13.64
C VAL A 106 10.67 2.88 12.74
N TYR A 107 11.87 3.17 12.25
CA TYR A 107 12.69 2.29 11.41
C TYR A 107 13.62 1.35 12.21
N GLU A 108 13.78 1.60 13.51
CA GLU A 108 14.67 0.83 14.39
C GLU A 108 13.89 -0.06 15.36
N MET A 109 12.58 0.18 15.49
CA MET A 109 11.75 -0.52 16.46
C MET A 109 11.61 -2.02 16.16
N PRO A 110 11.66 -2.87 17.19
CA PRO A 110 11.26 -4.26 17.03
C PRO A 110 9.74 -4.36 16.84
N LEU A 111 9.36 -5.42 16.13
CA LEU A 111 7.97 -5.88 16.11
C LEU A 111 7.58 -6.31 17.52
N ASP A 112 6.44 -5.82 18.00
CA ASP A 112 5.87 -6.21 19.29
C ASP A 112 4.66 -7.13 19.03
N PRO A 113 4.71 -8.42 19.38
CA PRO A 113 3.58 -9.33 19.24
C PRO A 113 2.33 -8.89 20.03
N ALA A 114 2.48 -8.05 21.04
CA ALA A 114 1.37 -7.49 21.83
C ALA A 114 0.78 -6.22 21.21
N ASP A 115 1.29 -5.76 20.07
CA ASP A 115 0.78 -4.58 19.38
C ASP A 115 -0.67 -4.76 18.96
N GLY A 116 -1.58 -4.02 19.61
CA GLY A 116 -3.02 -4.09 19.35
C GLY A 116 -3.41 -3.76 17.90
N ALA A 117 -2.53 -3.13 17.11
CA ALA A 117 -2.74 -2.93 15.68
C ALA A 117 -2.83 -4.26 14.92
N LEU A 118 -2.09 -5.30 15.31
CA LEU A 118 -2.13 -6.63 14.69
C LEU A 118 -3.56 -7.20 14.69
N VAL A 119 -4.23 -7.15 15.84
CA VAL A 119 -5.60 -7.65 16.00
C VAL A 119 -6.59 -6.82 15.21
N LYS A 120 -6.43 -5.49 15.19
CA LYS A 120 -7.32 -4.58 14.45
C LYS A 120 -7.23 -4.81 12.94
N ILE A 121 -6.02 -4.93 12.40
CA ILE A 121 -5.80 -5.20 10.97
C ILE A 121 -6.38 -6.57 10.62
N ARG A 122 -6.09 -7.63 11.38
CA ARG A 122 -6.68 -8.97 11.20
C ARG A 122 -8.21 -8.91 11.16
N LYS A 123 -8.83 -8.19 12.09
CA LYS A 123 -10.30 -8.03 12.15
C LYS A 123 -10.88 -7.33 10.92
N VAL A 124 -10.13 -6.40 10.30
CA VAL A 124 -10.56 -5.77 9.05
C VAL A 124 -10.47 -6.76 7.89
N LEU A 125 -9.33 -7.45 7.77
CA LEU A 125 -9.08 -8.39 6.67
C LEU A 125 -10.02 -9.61 6.69
N THR A 126 -10.36 -10.13 7.87
CA THR A 126 -11.24 -11.31 8.00
C THR A 126 -12.63 -11.11 7.38
N ARG A 127 -13.10 -9.86 7.29
CA ARG A 127 -14.38 -9.53 6.64
C ARG A 127 -14.40 -9.85 5.15
N TYR A 128 -13.23 -9.93 4.52
CA TYR A 128 -13.09 -10.12 3.08
C TYR A 128 -12.75 -11.55 2.68
N LEU A 129 -12.44 -12.43 3.64
CA LEU A 129 -12.09 -13.83 3.36
C LEU A 129 -13.23 -14.63 2.71
N SER A 130 -14.47 -14.23 2.97
CA SER A 130 -15.67 -14.88 2.43
C SER A 130 -16.10 -14.34 1.06
N LEU A 131 -15.41 -13.31 0.53
CA LEU A 131 -15.70 -12.84 -0.82
C LEU A 131 -15.34 -13.92 -1.85
N PRO A 132 -16.05 -13.97 -2.99
CA PRO A 132 -15.69 -14.86 -4.08
C PRO A 132 -14.31 -14.47 -4.65
N ASN A 133 -13.42 -15.45 -4.84
CA ASN A 133 -12.08 -15.24 -5.40
C ASN A 133 -11.30 -14.08 -4.72
N PRO A 134 -11.08 -14.13 -3.39
CA PRO A 134 -10.35 -13.08 -2.69
C PRO A 134 -8.86 -13.20 -2.99
N VAL A 135 -8.24 -12.07 -3.34
CA VAL A 135 -6.82 -11.95 -3.65
C VAL A 135 -6.25 -10.83 -2.79
N PHE A 136 -5.22 -11.13 -1.99
CA PHE A 136 -4.63 -10.16 -1.08
C PHE A 136 -3.33 -9.58 -1.66
N VAL A 137 -3.20 -8.27 -1.60
CA VAL A 137 -1.97 -7.57 -2.01
C VAL A 137 -1.46 -6.79 -0.81
N LEU A 138 -0.27 -7.13 -0.34
CA LEU A 138 0.25 -6.75 0.98
C LEU A 138 1.60 -6.01 0.83
N PRO A 139 2.02 -5.18 1.80
CA PRO A 139 3.36 -4.63 1.80
C PRO A 139 4.40 -5.76 1.95
N LEU A 140 5.52 -5.66 1.23
CA LEU A 140 6.69 -6.50 1.52
C LEU A 140 7.39 -6.04 2.81
N ALA A 141 7.12 -4.81 3.26
CA ALA A 141 7.72 -4.14 4.40
C ALA A 141 9.24 -3.91 4.24
N LEU A 142 9.67 -3.53 3.03
CA LEU A 142 11.02 -3.01 2.78
C LEU A 142 11.22 -1.64 3.45
N GLY A 143 12.46 -1.31 3.76
CA GLY A 143 12.85 -0.07 4.45
C GLY A 143 12.66 -0.10 5.97
N ASN A 144 12.17 -1.23 6.52
CA ASN A 144 12.09 -1.53 7.96
C ASN A 144 11.13 -0.65 8.80
N HIS A 145 10.23 0.12 8.16
CA HIS A 145 9.23 0.89 8.90
C HIS A 145 8.32 -0.04 9.73
N ILE A 146 8.17 0.24 11.03
CA ILE A 146 7.45 -0.64 11.95
C ILE A 146 5.97 -0.86 11.58
N ASP A 147 5.26 0.17 11.13
CA ASP A 147 3.86 0.03 10.69
C ASP A 147 3.73 -0.91 9.47
N HIS A 148 4.64 -0.86 8.49
CA HIS A 148 4.62 -1.79 7.35
C HIS A 148 4.83 -3.23 7.82
N ARG A 149 5.77 -3.43 8.74
CA ARG A 149 6.05 -4.75 9.34
C ARG A 149 4.86 -5.28 10.14
N VAL A 150 4.19 -4.43 10.91
CA VAL A 150 2.95 -4.78 11.64
C VAL A 150 1.82 -5.14 10.66
N ALA A 151 1.64 -4.36 9.59
CA ALA A 151 0.63 -4.64 8.57
C ALA A 151 0.89 -5.98 7.85
N ARG A 152 2.14 -6.22 7.44
CA ARG A 152 2.57 -7.49 6.85
C ARG A 152 2.35 -8.65 7.81
N GLU A 153 2.83 -8.56 9.05
CA GLU A 153 2.69 -9.60 10.06
C GLU A 153 1.23 -9.94 10.35
N ALA A 154 0.37 -8.92 10.46
CA ALA A 154 -1.06 -9.12 10.68
C ALA A 154 -1.73 -9.90 9.55
N ALA A 155 -1.25 -9.74 8.31
CA ALA A 155 -1.88 -10.29 7.13
C ALA A 155 -1.30 -11.67 6.73
N VAL A 156 0.02 -11.87 6.81
CA VAL A 156 0.70 -13.06 6.24
C VAL A 156 0.09 -14.37 6.73
N SER A 157 -0.07 -14.56 8.04
CA SER A 157 -0.63 -15.82 8.55
C SER A 157 -2.13 -15.97 8.30
N LEU A 158 -2.84 -14.89 7.97
CA LEU A 158 -4.26 -14.94 7.61
C LEU A 158 -4.48 -15.41 6.17
N VAL A 159 -3.52 -15.13 5.27
CA VAL A 159 -3.68 -15.31 3.82
C VAL A 159 -2.76 -16.38 3.24
N ALA A 160 -2.10 -17.18 4.10
CA ALA A 160 -1.09 -18.16 3.70
C ALA A 160 -1.59 -19.14 2.60
N ASP A 161 -2.84 -19.57 2.70
CA ASP A 161 -3.48 -20.51 1.76
C ASP A 161 -4.30 -19.83 0.66
N LEU A 162 -4.27 -18.49 0.59
CA LEU A 162 -5.01 -17.71 -0.39
C LEU A 162 -4.08 -17.13 -1.47
N PRO A 163 -4.60 -16.80 -2.66
CA PRO A 163 -3.85 -16.02 -3.63
C PRO A 163 -3.37 -14.70 -3.00
N CYS A 164 -2.05 -14.53 -2.89
CA CYS A 164 -1.48 -13.31 -2.34
C CYS A 164 -0.20 -12.86 -3.06
N ALA A 165 0.01 -11.55 -3.06
CA ALA A 165 1.22 -10.91 -3.55
C ALA A 165 1.69 -9.81 -2.61
N PHE A 166 2.99 -9.53 -2.64
CA PHE A 166 3.66 -8.55 -1.80
C PHE A 166 4.27 -7.46 -2.68
N TYR A 167 3.94 -6.19 -2.48
CA TYR A 167 4.44 -5.10 -3.31
C TYR A 167 5.75 -4.54 -2.76
N GLU A 168 6.60 -4.03 -3.66
CA GLU A 168 7.80 -3.26 -3.30
C GLU A 168 7.39 -1.93 -2.66
N ASP A 169 7.67 -1.74 -1.37
CA ASP A 169 7.28 -0.53 -0.64
C ASP A 169 8.08 0.68 -1.14
N LEU A 170 7.49 1.56 -1.95
CA LEU A 170 8.14 2.77 -2.43
C LEU A 170 7.65 3.99 -1.65
N PRO A 171 8.53 4.96 -1.30
CA PRO A 171 9.98 5.02 -1.59
C PRO A 171 10.87 4.29 -0.58
N ASP A 172 10.30 3.66 0.47
CA ASP A 172 11.06 3.07 1.57
C ASP A 172 12.06 1.98 1.15
N ALA A 173 11.78 1.25 0.08
CA ALA A 173 12.68 0.27 -0.53
C ALA A 173 14.02 0.88 -0.96
N PHE A 174 14.11 2.19 -1.17
CA PHE A 174 15.39 2.85 -1.46
C PHE A 174 16.37 2.83 -0.28
N ARG A 175 15.90 2.52 0.93
CA ARG A 175 16.74 2.37 2.13
C ARG A 175 17.42 1.00 2.19
N ASP A 176 16.84 -0.02 1.55
CA ASP A 176 17.36 -1.39 1.55
C ASP A 176 18.07 -1.72 0.24
N ALA A 177 19.38 -1.98 0.32
CA ALA A 177 20.16 -2.48 -0.84
C ALA A 177 19.86 -3.96 -1.17
N ALA A 178 19.26 -4.69 -0.22
CA ALA A 178 18.91 -6.08 -0.36
C ALA A 178 17.39 -6.21 -0.52
N ILE A 179 16.94 -6.32 -1.76
CA ILE A 179 15.67 -7.01 -2.05
C ILE A 179 15.95 -8.47 -1.71
N ALA A 180 15.81 -8.82 -0.43
CA ALA A 180 16.10 -10.15 0.05
C ALA A 180 15.35 -11.15 -0.84
N ASP A 181 16.12 -12.09 -1.41
CA ASP A 181 15.63 -13.21 -2.20
C ASP A 181 14.35 -13.75 -1.52
N GLN A 182 13.22 -13.67 -2.21
CA GLN A 182 11.95 -14.20 -1.71
C GLN A 182 11.75 -15.56 -2.38
N PRO A 183 12.40 -16.64 -1.92
CA PRO A 183 12.56 -17.90 -2.66
C PRO A 183 11.25 -18.62 -3.01
N HIS A 184 10.12 -18.16 -2.44
CA HIS A 184 8.79 -18.72 -2.67
C HIS A 184 7.83 -17.75 -3.37
N LEU A 185 8.34 -16.62 -3.86
CA LEU A 185 7.52 -15.61 -4.52
C LEU A 185 8.06 -15.28 -5.90
N THR A 186 7.17 -15.26 -6.89
CA THR A 186 7.51 -14.93 -8.28
C THR A 186 7.38 -13.42 -8.50
N PRO A 187 8.41 -12.74 -9.04
CA PRO A 187 8.27 -11.34 -9.44
C PRO A 187 7.29 -11.22 -10.61
N ILE A 188 6.27 -10.37 -10.47
CA ILE A 188 5.30 -10.05 -11.52
C ILE A 188 5.39 -8.55 -11.82
N LEU A 189 5.31 -8.22 -13.11
CA LEU A 189 5.30 -6.85 -13.63
C LEU A 189 3.91 -6.50 -14.17
N THR A 190 3.39 -5.32 -13.83
CA THR A 190 2.12 -4.81 -14.35
C THR A 190 2.36 -3.70 -15.38
N ALA A 191 1.67 -3.78 -16.53
CA ALA A 191 1.80 -2.83 -17.63
C ALA A 191 0.55 -1.95 -17.78
N ASN A 192 0.75 -0.68 -18.14
CA ASN A 192 -0.30 0.32 -18.35
C ASN A 192 0.10 1.23 -19.52
N PRO A 193 -0.80 1.67 -20.43
CA PRO A 193 -0.47 2.67 -21.44
C PRO A 193 -0.01 3.99 -20.80
N ASN A 194 1.11 4.56 -21.28
CA ASN A 194 1.75 5.77 -20.73
C ASN A 194 1.98 5.71 -19.19
N PRO A 195 2.67 4.66 -18.71
CA PRO A 195 2.73 4.31 -17.30
C PRO A 195 3.35 5.41 -16.44
N LEU A 196 4.47 6.01 -16.86
CA LEU A 196 5.19 6.99 -16.04
C LEU A 196 4.41 8.29 -15.82
N ALA A 197 3.77 8.85 -16.87
CA ALA A 197 2.98 10.08 -16.72
C ALA A 197 1.78 9.88 -15.79
N TRP A 198 1.13 8.72 -15.89
CA TRP A 198 0.03 8.34 -15.00
C TRP A 198 0.51 8.13 -13.56
N LYS A 199 1.60 7.38 -13.36
CA LYS A 199 2.20 7.14 -12.04
C LYS A 199 2.61 8.45 -11.38
N ARG A 200 3.24 9.36 -12.13
CA ARG A 200 3.61 10.70 -11.63
C ARG A 200 2.38 11.45 -11.11
N LYS A 201 1.32 11.48 -11.91
CA LYS A 201 0.06 12.13 -11.53
C LYS A 201 -0.52 11.53 -10.26
N ALA A 202 -0.53 10.21 -10.13
CA ALA A 202 -1.05 9.51 -8.95
C ALA A 202 -0.23 9.82 -7.69
N VAL A 203 1.09 9.72 -7.78
CA VAL A 203 2.02 9.97 -6.67
C VAL A 203 1.90 11.42 -6.17
N LEU A 204 1.87 12.40 -7.07
CA LEU A 204 1.81 13.82 -6.72
C LEU A 204 0.46 14.27 -6.13
N LEU A 205 -0.55 13.39 -6.04
CA LEU A 205 -1.77 13.72 -5.29
C LEU A 205 -1.55 13.73 -3.77
N TYR A 206 -0.49 13.09 -3.28
CA TYR A 206 -0.13 13.04 -1.87
C TYR A 206 0.86 14.15 -1.53
N SER A 207 0.52 15.38 -1.90
CA SER A 207 1.36 16.58 -1.75
C SER A 207 1.84 16.82 -0.31
N SER A 208 1.10 16.35 0.69
CA SER A 208 1.50 16.45 2.08
C SER A 208 2.61 15.45 2.49
N GLN A 209 2.83 14.41 1.67
CA GLN A 209 3.68 13.25 1.97
C GLN A 209 4.87 13.11 1.01
N ILE A 210 4.89 13.83 -0.12
CA ILE A 210 5.98 13.70 -1.08
C ILE A 210 6.38 15.02 -1.75
N GLU A 211 7.69 15.22 -1.89
CA GLU A 211 8.27 16.25 -2.75
C GLU A 211 8.44 15.76 -4.19
N THR A 212 8.66 16.73 -5.10
CA THR A 212 8.83 16.44 -6.53
C THR A 212 10.03 15.53 -6.78
N ASP A 213 11.15 15.74 -6.09
CA ASP A 213 12.38 14.95 -6.26
C ASP A 213 12.18 13.48 -5.86
N THR A 214 11.48 13.23 -4.74
CA THR A 214 11.15 11.86 -4.31
C THR A 214 10.16 11.21 -5.26
N ALA A 215 9.18 11.96 -5.77
CA ALA A 215 8.28 11.48 -6.81
C ALA A 215 9.04 11.10 -8.10
N ASP A 216 10.03 11.91 -8.51
CA ASP A 216 10.87 11.60 -9.67
C ASP A 216 11.71 10.34 -9.45
N ARG A 217 12.25 10.11 -8.25
CA ARG A 217 12.95 8.86 -7.90
C ARG A 217 12.04 7.63 -8.02
N ILE A 218 10.77 7.72 -7.64
CA ILE A 218 9.78 6.64 -7.84
C ILE A 218 9.60 6.32 -9.33
N LEU A 219 9.62 7.34 -10.20
CA LEU A 219 9.49 7.16 -11.64
C LEU A 219 10.76 6.62 -12.28
N ASP A 220 11.93 7.07 -11.83
CA ASP A 220 13.22 6.55 -12.27
C ASP A 220 13.37 5.07 -11.91
N HIS A 221 12.92 4.69 -10.72
CA HIS A 221 12.85 3.30 -10.29
C HIS A 221 11.92 2.48 -11.20
N ALA A 222 10.71 2.96 -11.48
CA ALA A 222 9.80 2.30 -12.42
C ALA A 222 10.44 2.15 -13.82
N ARG A 223 11.13 3.19 -14.31
CA ARG A 223 11.83 3.17 -15.61
C ARG A 223 12.95 2.14 -15.66
N ALA A 224 13.73 2.03 -14.58
CA ALA A 224 14.76 1.00 -14.44
C ALA A 224 14.17 -0.43 -14.49
N HIS A 225 12.89 -0.58 -14.19
CA HIS A 225 12.13 -1.83 -14.24
C HIS A 225 11.12 -1.85 -15.39
N HIS A 226 11.49 -1.31 -16.56
CA HIS A 226 10.69 -1.36 -17.79
C HIS A 226 9.30 -0.72 -17.66
N ASP A 227 9.23 0.38 -16.92
CA ASP A 227 8.02 1.15 -16.63
C ASP A 227 6.91 0.36 -15.92
N THR A 228 7.31 -0.58 -15.05
CA THR A 228 6.38 -1.45 -14.33
C THR A 228 6.50 -1.32 -12.81
N GLU A 229 5.57 -1.95 -12.11
CA GLU A 229 5.60 -2.14 -10.65
C GLU A 229 5.94 -3.58 -10.31
N ARG A 230 6.64 -3.78 -9.20
CA ARG A 230 7.13 -5.08 -8.78
C ARG A 230 6.30 -5.63 -7.65
N LEU A 231 5.82 -6.86 -7.85
CA LEU A 231 5.16 -7.65 -6.83
C LEU A 231 5.82 -9.02 -6.73
N TRP A 232 5.85 -9.59 -5.54
CA TRP A 232 6.28 -10.95 -5.24
C TRP A 232 5.04 -11.79 -4.91
N ALA A 233 4.67 -12.68 -5.81
CA ALA A 233 3.41 -13.43 -5.75
C ALA A 233 3.61 -14.90 -5.38
N ASN A 234 2.71 -15.47 -4.57
CA ASN A 234 2.67 -16.91 -4.37
C ASN A 234 2.09 -17.63 -5.61
N ASP A 235 2.27 -18.94 -5.69
CA ASP A 235 1.80 -19.73 -6.84
C ASP A 235 0.30 -19.60 -7.10
N ALA A 236 -0.50 -19.46 -6.03
CA ALA A 236 -1.93 -19.28 -6.14
C ALA A 236 -2.32 -17.97 -6.83
N PHE A 237 -1.59 -16.88 -6.57
CA PHE A 237 -1.76 -15.60 -7.27
C PHE A 237 -1.29 -15.69 -8.72
N THR A 238 -0.09 -16.24 -8.96
CA THR A 238 0.48 -16.31 -10.31
C THR A 238 -0.44 -17.04 -11.29
N ARG A 239 -1.09 -18.13 -10.86
CA ARG A 239 -2.05 -18.88 -11.69
C ARG A 239 -3.27 -18.06 -12.13
N LEU A 240 -3.61 -16.97 -11.45
CA LEU A 240 -4.77 -16.13 -11.79
C LEU A 240 -4.50 -15.14 -12.92
N PHE A 241 -3.23 -14.79 -13.17
CA PHE A 241 -2.84 -13.74 -14.11
C PHE A 241 -2.02 -14.25 -15.31
N VAL A 242 -1.70 -15.54 -15.37
CA VAL A 242 -0.86 -16.18 -16.41
C VAL A 242 -1.67 -17.05 -17.39
N SER A 243 -2.98 -16.80 -17.55
CA SER A 243 -3.83 -17.53 -18.52
C SER A 243 -4.27 -16.66 -19.69
#